data_AF-A0A231GSR0-F1
#
_entry.id   AF-A0A231GSR0-F1
#
_cell.length_a   1.000
_cell.length_b   1.000
_cell.length_c   1.000
_cell.angle_alpha   90.00
_cell.angle_beta   90.00
_cell.angle_gamma   90.00
#
_symmetry.space_group_name_H-M   'P 1'
#
loop_
_entity.id
_entity.type
_entity.pdbx_description
1 polymer ?
#
loop_
_entity_poly.entity_id
_entity_poly.type
_entity_poly.pdbx_seq_one_letter_code
_entity_poly.pdbx_strand_id
1 'polypeptide(L)' 'MMPAMFTCGRTAGWCAHILEQKQLGKLVRPAAIYTGPGPRKPAEVAGWSDISHL' A
#
# COMPACT_ATOMS: atom_id res chain seq x y z
N MET A 1 -0.90 -22.85 15.10
CA MET A 1 0.57 -22.84 15.26
C MET A 1 1.35 -23.13 13.97
N MET A 2 0.82 -23.91 13.02
CA MET A 2 1.55 -24.29 11.79
C MET A 2 2.07 -23.12 10.93
N PRO A 3 1.31 -22.02 10.70
CA PRO A 3 1.82 -20.89 9.91
C PRO A 3 3.03 -20.22 10.56
N ALA A 4 3.07 -20.16 11.90
CA ALA A 4 4.19 -19.56 12.62
C ALA A 4 5.48 -20.39 12.46
N MET A 5 5.38 -21.72 12.53
CA MET A 5 6.53 -22.61 12.27
C MET A 5 7.05 -22.47 10.84
N PHE A 6 6.15 -22.30 9.87
CA PHE A 6 6.54 -22.01 8.49
C PHE A 6 7.25 -20.65 8.37
N THR A 7 6.74 -19.61 9.03
CA THR A 7 7.40 -18.29 9.11
C THR A 7 8.81 -18.42 9.68
N CYS A 8 9.02 -19.18 10.75
CA CYS A 8 10.35 -19.46 11.31
C CYS A 8 11.29 -20.04 10.25
N GLY A 9 10.86 -21.04 9.48
CA GLY A 9 11.65 -21.63 8.39
C GLY A 9 11.91 -20.66 7.23
N ARG A 10 10.95 -19.77 6.92
CA ARG A 10 11.10 -18.81 5.82
C ARG A 10 12.02 -17.63 6.11
N THR A 11 12.33 -17.36 7.39
CA THR A 11 13.26 -16.30 7.78
C THR A 11 14.58 -16.34 7.02
N ALA A 12 15.17 -17.53 6.83
CA ALA A 12 16.43 -17.68 6.10
C ALA A 12 16.36 -17.16 4.65
N GLY A 13 15.30 -17.54 3.92
CA GLY A 13 15.12 -17.09 2.53
C GLY A 13 14.76 -15.62 2.43
N TRP A 14 13.98 -15.09 3.38
CA TRP A 14 13.68 -13.65 3.41
C TRP A 14 14.92 -12.81 3.69
N CYS A 15 15.76 -13.22 4.65
CA CYS A 15 17.02 -12.53 4.94
C CYS A 15 17.97 -12.54 3.73
N ALA A 16 18.07 -13.67 3.02
CA ALA A 16 18.87 -13.76 1.80
C ALA A 16 18.40 -12.75 0.74
N HIS A 17 17.10 -12.71 0.43
CA HIS A 17 16.55 -11.76 -0.54
C HIS A 17 16.64 -10.30 -0.08
N ILE A 18 16.58 -10.02 1.22
CA ILE A 18 16.80 -8.66 1.75
C ILE A 18 18.23 -8.20 1.45
N LEU A 19 19.23 -9.07 1.64
CA LEU A 19 20.63 -8.75 1.34
C LEU A 19 20.87 -8.57 -0.16
N GLU A 20 20.27 -9.43 -0.99
CA GLU A 20 20.29 -9.28 -2.46
C GLU A 20 19.67 -7.94 -2.88
N GLN A 21 18.52 -7.56 -2.32
CA GLN A 21 17.87 -6.28 -2.62
C GLN A 21 18.71 -5.08 -2.15
N LYS A 22 19.36 -5.19 -0.99
CA LYS A 22 20.29 -4.16 -0.50
C LYS A 22 21.47 -3.98 -1.45
N GLN A 23 22.02 -5.06 -1.98
CA GLN A 23 23.10 -5.01 -2.98
C GLN A 23 22.60 -4.46 -4.32
N LEU A 24 21.37 -4.80 -4.73
CA LEU A 24 20.73 -4.25 -5.94
C LEU A 24 20.56 -2.73 -5.87
N GLY A 25 20.32 -2.18 -4.67
CA GLY A 25 20.29 -0.72 -4.44
C GLY A 25 19.15 0.01 -5.16
N LYS A 26 18.08 -0.69 -5.54
CA LYS A 26 16.96 -0.15 -6.31
C LYS A 26 15.69 -0.01 -5.48
N LEU A 27 15.09 1.18 -5.50
CA LEU A 27 13.78 1.42 -4.88
C LEU A 27 12.68 0.73 -5.69
N VAL A 28 11.85 -0.07 -5.02
CA VAL A 28 10.64 -0.65 -5.60
C VAL A 28 9.48 0.33 -5.36
N ARG A 29 9.14 1.13 -6.38
CA ARG A 29 8.04 2.12 -6.33
C ARG A 29 7.12 1.95 -7.55
N PRO A 30 6.10 1.06 -7.50
CA PRO A 30 5.10 0.99 -8.54
C PRO A 30 4.26 2.27 -8.58
N ALA A 31 3.67 2.55 -9.74
CA ALA A 31 2.72 3.64 -9.92
C ALA A 31 1.31 3.07 -10.18
N ALA A 32 0.29 3.86 -9.88
CA ALA A 32 -1.09 3.57 -10.22
C ALA A 32 -1.61 4.60 -11.22
N ILE A 33 -2.54 4.17 -12.08
CA ILE A 33 -3.25 5.06 -12.99
C ILE A 33 -4.50 5.55 -12.25
N TYR A 34 -4.64 6.87 -12.14
CA TYR A 34 -5.86 7.45 -11.58
C TYR A 34 -6.99 7.39 -12.61
N THR A 35 -8.05 6.66 -12.27
CA THR A 35 -9.28 6.53 -13.07
C THR A 35 -10.52 7.00 -12.30
N GLY A 36 -10.32 7.73 -11.19
CA GLY A 36 -11.38 8.32 -10.39
C GLY A 36 -11.91 9.65 -10.94
N PRO A 37 -12.84 10.29 -10.22
CA PRO A 37 -13.42 11.58 -10.62
C PRO A 37 -12.38 12.69 -10.74
N GLY A 38 -12.59 13.64 -11.67
CA GLY A 38 -11.78 14.86 -11.73
C GLY A 38 -11.96 15.77 -10.50
N PRO A 39 -11.27 16.92 -10.47
CA PRO A 39 -11.48 17.92 -9.43
C PRO A 39 -12.95 18.35 -9.37
N ARG A 40 -13.55 18.29 -8.18
CA ARG A 40 -14.94 18.65 -7.93
C ARG A 40 -15.06 19.51 -6.67
N LYS A 41 -16.05 20.39 -6.64
CA LYS A 41 -16.33 21.21 -5.46
C LYS A 41 -16.83 20.32 -4.32
N PRO A 42 -16.60 20.69 -3.05
CA PRO A 42 -17.15 19.93 -1.92
C PRO A 42 -18.66 19.73 -2.00
N ALA A 43 -19.40 20.74 -2.48
CA ALA A 43 -20.85 20.70 -2.69
C ALA A 43 -21.31 19.65 -3.72
N GLU A 44 -20.43 19.16 -4.59
CA GLU A 44 -20.72 18.15 -5.61
C GLU A 44 -20.45 16.72 -5.10
N VAL A 45 -20.02 16.58 -3.85
CA VAL A 45 -19.83 15.29 -3.18
C VAL A 45 -21.14 14.88 -2.51
N ALA A 46 -21.60 13.66 -2.79
CA ALA A 46 -22.77 13.09 -2.13
C ALA A 46 -22.61 13.11 -0.60
N GLY A 47 -23.63 13.59 0.12
CA GLY A 47 -23.59 13.76 1.58
C GLY A 47 -23.03 15.10 2.08
N TRP A 48 -22.69 16.04 1.19
CA TRP A 48 -22.21 17.38 1.62
C TRP A 48 -23.25 18.16 2.43
N SER A 49 -24.54 18.07 2.04
CA SER A 49 -25.65 18.73 2.72
C SER A 49 -25.76 18.36 4.20
N ASP A 50 -25.44 17.12 4.54
CA ASP A 50 -25.63 16.58 5.89
C ASP A 50 -24.55 17.08 6.86
N ILE A 51 -23.43 17.58 6.33
CA ILE A 51 -22.27 18.05 7.09
C ILE A 51 -22.23 19.59 7.13
N SER A 52 -22.68 20.27 6.07
CA SER A 52 -22.58 21.72 5.94
C SER A 52 -23.42 22.55 6.93
N HIS A 53 -24.20 21.88 7.79
CA HIS A 53 -25.08 22.51 8.78
C HIS A 53 -24.61 22.35 10.24
N LEU A 54 -23.41 21.80 10.46
CA LEU A 54 -22.70 21.85 11.75
C LEU A 54 -21.78 23.08 11.83
#